data_AF-A0A2K3K274-F1
#
_entry.id   AF-A0A2K3K274-F1
#
_cell.length_a   1.000
_cell.length_b   1.000
_cell.length_c   1.000
_cell.angle_alpha   90.00
_cell.angle_beta   90.00
_cell.angle_gamma   90.00
#
_symmetry.space_group_name_H-M   'P 1'
#
loop_
_entity.id
_entity.type
_entity.pdbx_description
1 polymer ?
#
loop_
_entity_poly.entity_id
_entity_poly.type
_entity_poly.pdbx_seq_one_letter_code
_entity_poly.pdbx_strand_id
1 'polypeptide(L)' 'MIIEETKRSIHDALCVARNLIRNNSIVYGGGSAEIACSIAVEAAADKYPGVEQ' A
#
# COMPACT_ATOMS: atom_id res chain seq x y z
N MET A 1 -25.10 -11.97 8.88
CA MET A 1 -23.68 -12.20 8.53
C MET A 1 -23.39 -11.85 7.07
N ILE A 2 -24.00 -12.52 6.07
CA ILE A 2 -23.71 -12.27 4.63
C ILE A 2 -24.10 -10.85 4.16
N ILE A 3 -25.28 -10.35 4.58
CA ILE A 3 -25.73 -9.00 4.18
C ILE A 3 -24.80 -7.91 4.75
N GLU A 4 -24.38 -8.05 6.01
CA GLU A 4 -23.46 -7.09 6.62
C GLU A 4 -22.06 -7.15 5.98
N GLU A 5 -21.59 -8.34 5.63
CA GLU A 5 -20.36 -8.53 4.85
C GLU A 5 -20.42 -7.83 3.49
N THR A 6 -21.55 -7.98 2.80
CA THR A 6 -21.78 -7.37 1.48
C THR A 6 -21.79 -5.85 1.59
N LYS A 7 -22.45 -5.29 2.61
CA LYS A 7 -22.44 -3.84 2.88
C LYS A 7 -21.02 -3.32 3.10
N ARG A 8 -20.20 -4.05 3.87
CA ARG A 8 -18.79 -3.68 4.10
C ARG A 8 -17.95 -3.76 2.83
N SER A 9 -18.07 -4.84 2.05
CA SER A 9 -17.33 -4.99 0.79
C SER A 9 -17.65 -3.87 -0.21
N ILE A 10 -18.92 -3.46 -0.32
CA ILE A 10 -19.32 -2.31 -1.15
C ILE A 10 -18.70 -1.01 -0.62
N HIS A 11 -18.71 -0.80 0.70
CA HIS A 11 -18.09 0.38 1.32
C HIS A 11 -16.59 0.45 0.99
N ASP A 12 -15.87 -0.66 1.09
CA ASP A 12 -14.44 -0.75 0.79
C ASP A 12 -14.17 -0.38 -0.69
N ALA A 13 -14.96 -0.93 -1.61
CA ALA A 13 -14.84 -0.64 -3.05
C ALA A 13 -15.10 0.85 -3.37
N LEU A 14 -16.12 1.46 -2.74
CA LEU A 14 -16.41 2.89 -2.90
C LEU A 14 -15.29 3.77 -2.34
N CYS A 15 -14.67 3.37 -1.23
CA CYS A 15 -13.50 4.06 -0.69
C CYS A 15 -12.31 4.04 -1.65
N VAL A 16 -12.06 2.90 -2.33
CA VAL A 16 -11.00 2.79 -3.36
C VAL A 16 -11.30 3.69 -4.56
N ALA A 17 -12.52 3.65 -5.10
CA ALA A 17 -12.93 4.51 -6.21
C ALA A 17 -12.80 6.02 -5.88
N ARG A 18 -13.23 6.41 -4.66
CA ARG A 18 -13.05 7.78 -4.15
C ARG A 18 -11.57 8.18 -4.08
N ASN A 19 -10.70 7.27 -3.64
CA ASN A 19 -9.26 7.56 -3.55
C ASN A 19 -8.68 7.89 -4.93
N LEU A 20 -9.07 7.16 -5.98
CA LEU A 20 -8.65 7.42 -7.37
C LEU A 20 -9.09 8.80 -7.88
N ILE A 21 -10.27 9.28 -7.48
CA ILE A 21 -10.75 10.63 -7.82
C ILE A 21 -9.93 11.70 -7.12
N ARG A 22 -9.55 11.47 -5.86
CA ARG A 22 -8.75 12.42 -5.06
C ARG A 22 -7.27 12.44 -5.45
N ASN A 23 -6.72 11.28 -5.79
CA ASN A 23 -5.36 11.09 -6.25
C ASN A 23 -5.33 9.89 -7.20
N ASN A 24 -4.96 10.14 -8.46
CA ASN A 24 -4.94 9.13 -9.51
C ASN A 24 -3.64 8.31 -9.57
N SER A 25 -2.73 8.49 -8.62
CA SER A 25 -1.51 7.69 -8.51
C SER A 25 -1.86 6.25 -8.13
N ILE A 26 -1.31 5.28 -8.88
CA ILE A 26 -1.53 3.85 -8.68
C ILE A 26 -0.19 3.20 -8.33
N VAL A 27 -0.22 2.30 -7.34
CA VAL A 27 0.88 1.38 -7.02
C VAL A 27 0.49 -0.05 -7.40
N TYR A 28 1.45 -0.84 -7.85
CA TYR A 28 1.23 -2.24 -8.20
C TYR A 28 1.05 -3.09 -6.94
N GLY A 29 0.01 -3.92 -6.92
CA GLY A 29 -0.28 -4.84 -5.82
C GLY A 29 0.58 -6.10 -5.86
N GLY A 30 0.08 -7.19 -5.25
CA GLY A 30 0.74 -8.49 -5.26
C GLY A 30 2.08 -8.52 -4.51
N GLY A 31 2.30 -7.61 -3.54
CA GLY A 31 3.56 -7.48 -2.81
C GLY A 31 4.63 -6.64 -3.53
N SER A 32 4.35 -6.14 -4.74
CA SER A 32 5.35 -5.39 -5.53
C SER A 32 5.73 -4.07 -4.87
N ALA A 33 4.77 -3.34 -4.30
CA ALA A 33 5.02 -2.07 -3.64
C ALA A 33 5.88 -2.27 -2.38
N GLU A 34 5.59 -3.31 -1.61
CA GLU A 34 6.30 -3.68 -0.39
C GLU A 34 7.76 -4.07 -0.68
N ILE A 35 8.00 -4.88 -1.71
CA ILE A 35 9.35 -5.27 -2.13
C ILE A 35 10.15 -4.05 -2.61
N ALA A 36 9.54 -3.18 -3.42
CA ALA A 36 10.20 -1.96 -3.89
C ALA A 36 10.61 -1.05 -2.72
N CYS A 37 9.74 -0.89 -1.72
CA CYS A 37 10.06 -0.17 -0.49
C CYS A 37 11.21 -0.83 0.28
N SER A 38 11.21 -2.17 0.43
CA SER A 38 12.26 -2.91 1.14
C SER A 38 13.64 -2.67 0.51
N ILE A 39 13.74 -2.79 -0.82
CA ILE A 39 14.99 -2.57 -1.56
C ILE A 39 15.46 -1.12 -1.40
N ALA A 40 14.55 -0.16 -1.50
CA ALA A 40 14.89 1.26 -1.35
C ALA A 40 15.38 1.60 0.06
N VAL A 41 14.78 1.01 1.10
CA VAL A 41 15.19 1.17 2.50
C VAL A 41 16.55 0.53 2.75
N GLU A 42 16.78 -0.70 2.28
CA GLU A 42 18.05 -1.41 2.40
C GLU A 42 19.20 -0.60 1.76
N ALA A 43 19.01 -0.12 0.53
CA ALA A 43 19.99 0.72 -0.16
C ALA A 43 20.20 2.09 0.50
N ALA A 44 19.21 2.59 1.25
CA ALA A 44 19.37 3.81 2.03
C ALA A 44 20.16 3.55 3.32
N ALA A 45 19.93 2.42 3.99
CA ALA A 45 20.65 2.01 5.19
C ALA A 45 22.15 1.84 4.92
N ASP A 46 22.54 1.26 3.78
CA ASP A 46 23.94 1.12 3.37
C ASP A 46 24.72 2.45 3.29
N LYS A 47 24.02 3.58 3.12
CA LYS A 47 24.63 4.92 3.06
C LYS A 47 24.97 5.49 4.43
N TYR A 48 24.50 4.88 5.52
CA TYR A 48 24.73 5.33 6.89
C TYR A 48 25.48 4.26 7.69
N PRO A 49 26.82 4.26 7.65
CA PRO A 49 27.61 3.34 8.46
C PRO A 49 27.47 3.69 9.96
N GLY A 50 26.64 2.95 10.70
CA GLY A 50 26.35 3.17 12.12
C GLY A 50 25.42 2.09 12.72
N VAL A 51 25.20 2.15 14.05
CA VAL A 51 24.44 1.16 14.85
C VAL A 51 22.91 1.33 14.69
N GLU A 52 22.43 1.45 13.46
CA GLU A 52 20.98 1.43 13.13
C GLU A 52 20.68 0.42 11.99
N GLN A 53 21.46 -0.66 11.92
CA GLN A 53 21.10 -1.88 11.18
C GLN A 53 20.19 -2.78 12.02
#